data_AF-A0A8X6VM16-F1
#
_entry.id   AF-A0A8X6VM16-F1
#
_cell.length_a   1.000
_cell.length_b   1.000
_cell.length_c   1.000
_cell.angle_alpha   90.00
_cell.angle_beta   90.00
_cell.angle_gamma   90.00
#
_symmetry.space_group_name_H-M   'P 1'
#
loop_
_entity.id
_entity.type
_entity.pdbx_description
1 polymer ?
#
loop_
_entity_poly.entity_id
_entity_poly.type
_entity_poly.pdbx_seq_one_letter_code
_entity_poly.pdbx_strand_id
1 'polypeptide(L)'
;MMEGRWSATRVARQLGRSDCVAQVAPSLGAPVSSRTIPTRLAEGHLGSRRPLRVLLLTPTHRHLRLEWCHARGNWTEEEGNQVVISDESRFYLSSDGNRVREWRPRGERLNPTFVLQ
;
A
#
# COMPACT_ATOMS: atom_id res chain seq x y z
N MET A 1 -24.11 -17.11 -10.03
CA MET A 1 -22.97 -16.61 -10.84
C MET A 1 -22.46 -15.33 -10.22
N MET A 2 -21.29 -15.34 -9.57
CA MET A 2 -20.35 -14.22 -9.37
C MET A 2 -19.14 -14.81 -8.62
N GLU A 3 -18.22 -15.46 -9.34
CA GLU A 3 -16.97 -15.94 -8.75
C GLU A 3 -16.00 -14.76 -8.57
N GLY A 4 -15.95 -14.22 -7.35
CA GLY A 4 -14.96 -13.24 -6.94
C GLY A 4 -13.58 -13.89 -6.81
N ARG A 5 -12.80 -13.86 -7.88
CA ARG A 5 -11.42 -14.36 -7.94
C ARG A 5 -10.47 -13.45 -7.14
N TRP A 6 -10.54 -13.49 -5.81
CA TRP A 6 -9.53 -12.87 -4.95
C TRP A 6 -8.38 -13.85 -4.72
N SER A 7 -7.51 -13.97 -5.73
CA SER A 7 -6.29 -14.76 -5.65
C SER A 7 -5.42 -14.27 -4.50
N ALA A 8 -5.12 -15.17 -3.57
CA ALA A 8 -4.19 -14.96 -2.48
C ALA A 8 -2.75 -14.95 -3.03
N THR A 9 -2.18 -13.81 -3.42
CA THR A 9 -0.72 -13.62 -3.30
C THR A 9 -0.23 -12.19 -3.52
N ARG A 10 0.87 -11.91 -2.81
CA ARG A 10 1.94 -10.93 -3.06
C ARG A 10 1.80 -9.59 -2.34
N VAL A 11 2.55 -9.48 -1.24
CA VAL A 11 3.24 -8.24 -0.90
C VAL A 11 4.07 -7.87 -2.14
N ALA A 12 3.51 -7.07 -3.03
CA ALA A 12 4.20 -6.66 -4.24
C ALA A 12 5.39 -5.80 -3.81
N ARG A 13 6.62 -6.28 -4.07
CA ARG A 13 7.81 -5.43 -3.93
C ARG A 13 7.60 -4.20 -4.83
N GLN A 14 7.82 -3.01 -4.27
CA GLN A 14 7.85 -1.79 -5.06
C GLN A 14 8.90 -1.96 -6.16
N LEU A 15 8.48 -1.90 -7.42
CA LEU A 15 9.43 -1.70 -8.51
C LEU A 15 9.61 -0.19 -8.68
N GLY A 16 10.83 0.27 -8.41
CA GLY A 16 11.25 1.62 -8.76
C GLY A 16 11.28 1.79 -10.29
N ARG A 17 11.38 3.03 -10.76
CA ARG A 17 11.52 3.31 -12.20
C ARG A 17 12.70 2.55 -12.82
N SER A 18 13.80 2.38 -12.08
CA SER A 18 14.96 1.57 -12.47
C SER A 18 14.63 0.08 -12.61
N ASP A 19 13.81 -0.45 -11.71
CA ASP A 19 13.47 -1.87 -11.70
C ASP A 19 12.52 -2.21 -12.85
N CYS A 20 11.61 -1.29 -13.19
CA CYS A 20 10.78 -1.40 -14.39
C CYS A 20 11.63 -1.42 -15.66
N VAL A 21 12.66 -0.57 -15.74
CA VAL A 21 13.60 -0.58 -16.87
C VAL A 21 14.33 -1.91 -16.97
N ALA A 22 14.86 -2.42 -15.86
CA ALA A 22 15.58 -3.69 -15.83
C ALA A 22 14.71 -4.90 -16.24
N GLN A 23 13.42 -4.90 -15.91
CA GLN A 23 12.49 -5.98 -16.27
C GLN A 23 11.96 -5.90 -17.70
N VAL A 24 11.72 -4.69 -18.19
CA VAL A 24 11.07 -4.49 -19.50
C VAL A 24 12.09 -4.43 -20.63
N ALA A 25 13.28 -3.85 -20.41
CA ALA A 25 14.29 -3.68 -21.46
C ALA A 25 14.69 -4.99 -22.18
N PRO A 26 14.88 -6.14 -21.50
CA PRO A 26 15.21 -7.40 -22.17
C PRO A 26 14.11 -7.91 -23.11
N SER A 27 12.84 -7.57 -22.83
CA SER A 27 11.68 -8.04 -23.61
C SER A 27 11.41 -7.22 -24.88
N LEU A 28 12.04 -6.05 -25.03
CA LEU A 28 11.73 -5.11 -26.11
C LEU A 28 12.52 -5.34 -27.41
N GLY A 29 13.47 -6.29 -27.42
CA GLY A 29 14.22 -6.68 -28.62
C GLY A 29 15.10 -5.58 -29.26
N ALA A 30 15.12 -4.38 -28.69
CA ALA A 30 15.85 -3.23 -29.18
C ALA A 30 16.38 -2.38 -28.00
N PRO A 31 17.52 -1.68 -28.17
CA PRO A 31 18.03 -0.79 -27.14
C PRO A 31 17.05 0.37 -26.93
N VAL A 32 16.56 0.48 -25.70
CA VAL A 32 15.66 1.56 -25.27
C VAL A 32 16.42 2.58 -24.42
N SER A 33 16.18 3.87 -24.65
CA SER A 33 16.75 4.91 -23.81
C SER A 33 16.19 4.86 -22.38
N SER A 34 16.96 5.33 -21.39
CA SER A 34 16.53 5.44 -19.99
C SER A 34 15.30 6.34 -19.79
N ARG A 35 14.99 7.19 -20.78
CA ARG A 35 13.82 8.10 -20.76
C ARG A 35 12.57 7.47 -21.35
N THR A 36 12.73 6.53 -22.29
CA THR A 36 11.60 5.97 -23.06
C THR A 36 10.59 5.29 -22.14
N ILE A 37 11.04 4.40 -21.25
CA ILE A 37 10.15 3.64 -20.36
C ILE A 37 9.37 4.57 -19.39
N PRO A 38 10.02 5.50 -18.66
CA PRO A 38 9.31 6.49 -17.85
C PRO A 38 8.29 7.35 -18.62
N THR A 39 8.60 7.74 -19.86
CA THR A 39 7.69 8.54 -20.70
C THR A 39 6.48 7.71 -21.12
N ARG A 40 6.67 6.49 -21.63
CA ARG A 40 5.56 5.61 -22.05
C ARG A 40 4.64 5.24 -20.89
N LEU A 41 5.20 5.02 -19.69
CA LEU A 41 4.40 4.80 -18.49
C LEU A 41 3.55 6.04 -18.15
N ALA A 42 4.09 7.25 -18.28
CA ALA A 42 3.35 8.48 -18.04
C ALA A 42 2.24 8.72 -19.09
N GLU A 43 2.52 8.47 -20.37
CA GLU A 43 1.52 8.50 -21.45
C GLU A 43 0.36 7.53 -21.19
N GLY A 44 0.67 6.35 -20.64
CA GLY A 44 -0.31 5.36 -20.21
C GLY A 44 -0.96 5.66 -18.84
N HIS A 45 -0.69 6.81 -18.22
CA HIS A 45 -1.18 7.19 -16.89
C HIS A 45 -0.79 6.20 -15.76
N LEU A 46 0.30 5.45 -15.96
CA LEU A 46 0.81 4.46 -15.01
C LEU A 46 1.81 5.13 -14.06
N GLY A 47 1.40 5.26 -12.80
CA GLY A 47 2.20 5.79 -11.71
C GLY A 47 2.73 4.70 -10.77
N SER A 48 3.92 4.91 -10.21
CA SER A 48 4.37 4.10 -9.07
C SER A 48 3.53 4.42 -7.84
N ARG A 49 3.08 3.39 -7.11
CA ARG A 49 2.29 3.49 -5.86
C ARG A 49 2.86 2.55 -4.84
N ARG A 50 2.86 2.93 -3.56
CA ARG A 50 3.24 2.01 -2.48
C ARG A 50 2.16 0.94 -2.34
N PRO A 51 2.50 -0.36 -2.29
CA PRO A 51 1.53 -1.39 -2.03
C PRO A 51 0.89 -1.16 -0.66
N LEU A 52 -0.39 -1.49 -0.53
CA LEU A 52 -1.06 -1.48 0.76
C LEU A 52 -0.41 -2.52 1.68
N ARG A 53 -0.04 -2.11 2.89
CA ARG A 53 0.42 -3.03 3.94
C ARG A 53 -0.81 -3.70 4.54
N VAL A 54 -1.07 -4.94 4.14
CA VAL A 54 -2.17 -5.74 4.68
C VAL A 54 -1.65 -6.88 5.53
N LEU A 55 -2.38 -7.22 6.60
CA LEU A 55 -2.15 -8.45 7.33
C LEU A 55 -2.45 -9.64 6.42
N LEU A 56 -1.52 -10.60 6.38
CA LEU A 56 -1.73 -11.83 5.62
C LEU A 56 -2.72 -12.73 6.36
N LEU A 57 -3.93 -12.86 5.82
CA LEU A 57 -4.93 -13.78 6.35
C LEU A 57 -4.72 -15.18 5.78
N THR A 58 -4.66 -16.18 6.67
CA THR A 58 -4.72 -17.60 6.31
C THR A 58 -6.07 -17.91 5.63
N PRO A 59 -6.16 -18.99 4.82
CA PRO A 59 -7.43 -19.39 4.21
C PRO A 59 -8.57 -19.54 5.23
N THR A 60 -8.28 -20.14 6.40
CA THR A 60 -9.23 -20.31 7.49
C THR A 60 -9.75 -18.98 8.03
N HIS A 61 -8.85 -18.00 8.27
CA HIS A 61 -9.27 -16.67 8.74
C HIS A 61 -10.19 -15.98 7.73
N ARG A 62 -9.95 -16.15 6.44
CA ARG A 62 -10.80 -15.54 5.39
C ARG A 62 -12.19 -16.15 5.40
N HIS A 63 -12.27 -17.48 5.47
CA HIS A 63 -13.54 -18.19 5.51
C HIS A 63 -14.37 -17.78 6.72
N LEU A 64 -13.79 -17.85 7.93
CA LEU A 64 -14.49 -17.47 9.16
C LEU A 64 -14.95 -16.02 9.16
N ARG A 65 -14.11 -15.09 8.68
CA ARG A 65 -14.49 -13.67 8.56
C ARG A 65 -15.63 -13.47 7.57
N LEU A 66 -15.58 -14.15 6.43
CA LEU A 66 -16.62 -14.05 5.41
C LEU A 66 -17.96 -14.59 5.93
N GLU A 67 -17.95 -15.76 6.57
CA GLU A 67 -19.15 -16.32 7.21
C GLU A 67 -19.69 -15.40 8.30
N TRP A 68 -18.81 -14.84 9.14
CA TRP A 68 -19.21 -13.89 10.18
C TRP A 68 -19.93 -12.67 9.58
N CYS A 69 -19.40 -12.12 8.48
CA CYS A 69 -19.99 -10.98 7.77
C CYS A 69 -21.31 -11.36 7.10
N HIS A 70 -21.41 -12.52 6.47
CA HIS A 70 -22.67 -12.96 5.84
C HIS A 70 -23.77 -13.19 6.87
N ALA A 71 -23.44 -13.83 8.00
CA ALA A 71 -24.40 -14.10 9.08
C ALA A 71 -24.96 -12.83 9.75
N ARG A 72 -24.30 -11.68 9.56
CA ARG A 72 -24.63 -10.41 10.22
C ARG A 72 -24.78 -9.24 9.24
N GLY A 73 -24.81 -9.52 7.95
CA GLY A 73 -24.83 -8.50 6.89
C GLY A 73 -26.15 -7.72 6.82
N ASN A 74 -27.21 -8.26 7.42
CA ASN A 74 -28.55 -7.70 7.48
C ASN A 74 -28.98 -7.32 8.91
N TRP A 75 -28.03 -7.18 9.84
CA TRP A 75 -28.34 -6.78 11.21
C TRP A 75 -29.09 -5.45 11.27
N THR A 76 -30.09 -5.39 12.14
CA THR A 76 -30.79 -4.13 12.45
C THR A 76 -29.99 -3.31 13.45
N GLU A 77 -30.36 -2.04 13.60
CA GLU A 77 -29.70 -1.13 14.54
C GLU A 77 -29.84 -1.63 15.99
N GLU A 78 -30.99 -2.21 16.35
CA GLU A 78 -31.24 -2.79 17.66
C GLU A 78 -30.34 -3.98 17.96
N GLU A 79 -30.12 -4.86 16.97
CA GLU A 79 -29.21 -6.01 17.09
C GLU A 79 -27.76 -5.55 17.23
N GLY A 80 -27.36 -4.51 16.50
CA GLY A 80 -26.05 -3.89 16.62
C GLY A 80 -25.81 -3.29 18.01
N ASN A 81 -26.81 -2.64 18.58
CA ASN A 81 -26.75 -2.00 19.91
C ASN A 81 -26.59 -3.00 21.07
N GLN A 82 -26.85 -4.28 20.84
CA GLN A 82 -26.63 -5.34 21.84
C GLN A 82 -25.16 -5.80 21.92
N VAL A 83 -24.31 -5.42 20.98
CA VAL A 83 -22.91 -5.87 20.95
C VAL A 83 -22.00 -4.89 21.68
N VAL A 84 -21.35 -5.39 22.73
CA VAL A 84 -20.26 -4.67 23.41
C VAL A 84 -18.93 -5.06 22.78
N ILE A 85 -18.19 -4.08 22.24
CA ILE A 85 -16.87 -4.29 21.65
C ILE A 85 -15.80 -3.90 22.69
N SER A 86 -14.83 -4.79 22.92
CA SER A 86 -13.63 -4.51 23.71
C SER A 86 -12.38 -4.80 22.88
N ASP A 87 -11.35 -3.97 23.05
CA ASP A 87 -10.01 -4.16 22.48
C ASP A 87 -8.98 -3.41 23.33
N GLU A 88 -7.72 -3.81 23.24
CA GLU A 88 -6.61 -3.16 23.92
C GLU A 88 -5.81 -2.31 22.93
N SER A 89 -5.69 -1.02 23.19
CA SER A 89 -4.87 -0.11 22.40
C SER A 89 -3.65 0.37 23.17
N ARG A 90 -2.52 0.46 22.48
CA ARG A 90 -1.30 1.08 23.02
C ARG A 90 -1.29 2.58 22.71
N PHE A 91 -1.11 3.40 23.73
CA PHE A 91 -0.92 4.84 23.59
C PHE A 91 0.55 5.20 23.83
N TYR A 92 1.13 6.01 22.94
CA TYR A 92 2.50 6.50 23.06
C TYR A 92 2.49 8.00 23.38
N LEU A 93 3.32 8.44 24.32
CA LEU A 93 3.44 9.86 24.70
C LEU A 93 4.23 10.69 23.67
N SER A 94 5.03 10.03 22.82
CA SER A 94 5.73 10.62 21.69
C SER A 94 5.79 9.58 20.57
N SER A 95 5.78 10.03 19.31
CA SER A 95 5.90 9.14 18.16
C SER A 95 7.34 8.66 18.01
N ASP A 96 7.52 7.35 17.87
CA ASP A 96 8.77 6.70 17.43
C ASP A 96 9.10 6.95 15.94
N GLY A 97 8.23 7.70 15.25
CA GLY A 97 8.38 8.09 13.86
C GLY A 97 9.49 9.13 13.70
N ASN A 98 10.73 8.68 13.63
CA ASN A 98 11.96 9.49 13.43
C ASN A 98 12.04 10.26 12.08
N ARG A 99 10.92 10.54 11.40
CA ARG A 99 10.93 11.23 10.11
C ARG A 99 9.82 12.26 9.99
N VAL A 100 10.13 13.47 10.42
CA VAL A 100 9.36 14.67 10.03
C VAL A 100 9.61 14.93 8.54
N ARG A 101 8.53 15.15 7.79
CA ARG A 101 8.65 15.60 6.39
C ARG A 101 8.78 17.10 6.36
N GLU A 102 9.84 17.59 5.72
CA GLU A 102 10.10 19.00 5.54
C GLU A 102 10.18 19.34 4.07
N TRP A 103 9.60 20.48 3.70
CA TRP A 103 9.71 21.04 2.36
C TRP A 103 10.95 21.90 2.28
N ARG A 104 11.83 21.61 1.32
CA ARG A 104 13.07 22.37 1.11
C ARG A 104 13.30 22.62 -0.38
N PRO A 105 13.92 23.76 -0.75
CA PRO A 105 14.38 23.97 -2.12
C PRO A 105 15.42 22.91 -2.54
N ARG A 106 15.51 22.66 -3.84
CA ARG A 106 16.42 21.65 -4.38
C ARG A 106 17.86 22.05 -4.11
N GLY A 107 18.63 21.15 -3.49
CA GLY A 107 20.04 21.35 -3.17
C GLY A 107 20.30 21.82 -1.73
N GLU A 108 19.27 22.22 -0.98
CA GLU A 108 19.41 22.79 0.36
C GLU A 108 19.30 21.74 1.49
N ARG A 109 19.64 20.49 1.19
CA ARG A 109 19.52 19.37 2.16
C ARG A 109 20.39 19.57 3.41
N LEU A 110 21.54 20.22 3.26
CA LEU A 110 22.50 20.44 4.34
C LEU A 110 22.41 21.84 4.96
N ASN A 111 21.42 22.64 4.57
CA ASN A 111 21.28 23.98 5.11
C ASN A 111 20.84 23.88 6.60
N PRO A 112 21.64 24.40 7.55
CA PRO A 112 21.37 24.30 8.98
C PRO A 112 20.08 24.99 9.40
N THR A 113 19.57 25.95 8.62
CA THR A 113 18.25 26.58 8.84
C THR A 113 17.09 25.58 8.83
N PHE A 114 17.27 24.43 8.17
CA PHE A 114 16.25 23.39 8.06
C PHE A 114 16.65 22.10 8.79
N VAL A 115 17.65 22.10 9.67
CA VAL A 115 17.99 20.91 10.47
C VAL A 115 17.30 21.05 11.82
N LEU A 116 16.40 20.12 12.16
CA LEU A 116 15.82 20.03 13.50
C LEU A 116 16.96 19.85 14.52
N GLN A 117 17.01 20.72 15.54
CA GLN A 117 17.92 20.60 16.69
C GLN A 117 17.50 19.48 17.63
#